data_AF-A0A437ANS8-F1
#
_entry.id   AF-A0A437ANS8-F1
#
_cell.length_a   1.000
_cell.length_b   1.000
_cell.length_c   1.000
_cell.angle_alpha   90.00
_cell.angle_beta   90.00
_cell.angle_gamma   90.00
#
_symmetry.space_group_name_H-M   'P 1'
#
loop_
_entity.id
_entity.type
_entity.pdbx_description
1 polymer ?
#
loop_
_entity_poly.entity_id
_entity_poly.type
_entity_poly.pdbx_seq_one_letter_code
_entity_poly.pdbx_strand_id
1 'polypeptide(L)'
;MKILHKYTTFSFISLLKIYIFMYFIKKEIIHFHCTGVKVRPIHYLGYYIYILRMFISYIGMSHSFLTNKFVYIMIYYIFSIIFFMSTTILLPFVKAKIYFVFFYGIQLVEYVFVYSNLKDFCSRAIFQKNSKIGTDLKIKKALNVSIKIIRLDL
;
A
#
# COMPACT_ATOMS: atom_id res chain seq x y z
N MET A 1 12.33 8.63 -15.41
CA MET A 1 13.15 7.82 -14.47
C MET A 1 12.78 7.99 -12.99
N LYS A 2 12.61 9.22 -12.45
CA LYS A 2 12.35 9.45 -11.02
C LYS A 2 11.14 8.66 -10.44
N ILE A 3 10.03 8.56 -11.17
CA ILE A 3 8.83 7.83 -10.71
C ILE A 3 9.07 6.32 -10.67
N LEU A 4 9.80 5.78 -11.66
CA LEU A 4 10.16 4.35 -11.67
C LEU A 4 11.02 4.01 -10.45
N HIS A 5 11.97 4.89 -10.10
CA HIS A 5 12.81 4.70 -8.91
C HIS A 5 12.00 4.70 -7.60
N LYS A 6 10.97 5.56 -7.51
CA LYS A 6 10.03 5.59 -6.37
C LYS A 6 9.17 4.34 -6.29
N TYR A 7 8.77 3.79 -7.43
CA TYR A 7 8.06 2.52 -7.48
C TYR A 7 8.95 1.34 -7.08
N THR A 8 10.20 1.28 -7.58
CA THR A 8 11.13 0.20 -7.20
C THR A 8 11.49 0.24 -5.72
N THR A 9 11.63 1.43 -5.13
CA THR A 9 11.84 1.58 -3.68
C THR A 9 10.62 1.13 -2.89
N PHE A 10 9.41 1.47 -3.32
CA PHE A 10 8.18 0.91 -2.75
C PHE A 10 8.15 -0.63 -2.81
N SER A 11 8.42 -1.22 -3.97
CA SER A 11 8.46 -2.69 -4.12
C SER A 11 9.48 -3.35 -3.20
N PHE A 12 10.66 -2.74 -3.05
CA PHE A 12 11.68 -3.24 -2.13
C PHE A 12 11.23 -3.17 -0.66
N ILE A 13 10.63 -2.05 -0.24
CA ILE A 13 10.09 -1.89 1.12
C ILE A 13 8.99 -2.92 1.39
N SER A 14 8.06 -3.13 0.45
CA SER A 14 6.99 -4.11 0.60
C SER A 14 7.49 -5.56 0.67
N LEU A 15 8.52 -5.90 -0.11
CA LEU A 15 9.17 -7.21 -0.03
C LEU A 15 9.86 -7.41 1.34
N LEU A 16 10.61 -6.40 1.79
CA LEU A 16 11.28 -6.43 3.09
C LEU A 16 10.27 -6.61 4.24
N LYS A 17 9.14 -5.88 4.18
CA LYS A 17 8.02 -5.99 5.13
C LYS A 17 7.48 -7.42 5.21
N ILE A 18 7.21 -8.06 4.06
CA ILE A 18 6.71 -9.44 4.01
C ILE A 18 7.75 -10.42 4.56
N TYR A 19 9.02 -10.28 4.18
CA TYR A 19 10.10 -11.15 4.64
C TYR A 19 10.23 -11.15 6.16
N ILE A 20 10.21 -9.96 6.77
CA ILE A 20 10.32 -9.81 8.22
C ILE A 20 9.08 -10.36 8.93
N PHE A 21 7.89 -10.16 8.35
CA PHE A 21 6.67 -10.74 8.90
C PHE A 21 6.70 -12.27 8.89
N MET A 22 7.19 -12.88 7.80
CA MET A 22 7.39 -14.33 7.73
C MET A 22 8.40 -14.83 8.77
N TYR A 23 9.49 -14.08 8.97
CA TYR A 23 10.48 -14.40 10.01
C TYR A 23 9.87 -14.31 11.42
N PHE A 24 9.05 -13.29 11.68
CA PHE A 24 8.29 -13.14 12.92
C PHE A 24 7.36 -14.34 13.17
N ILE A 25 6.57 -14.76 12.17
CA ILE A 25 5.69 -15.93 12.29
C ILE A 25 6.49 -17.18 12.62
N LYS A 26 7.62 -17.41 11.94
CA LYS A 26 8.51 -18.55 12.22
C LYS A 26 8.98 -18.56 13.67
N LYS A 27 9.37 -17.40 14.22
CA LYS A 27 9.83 -17.29 15.62
C LYS A 27 8.70 -17.51 16.61
N GLU A 28 7.49 -17.03 16.31
CA GLU A 28 6.31 -17.31 17.14
C GLU A 28 5.94 -18.80 17.16
N ILE A 29 5.93 -19.47 16.00
CA ILE A 29 5.66 -20.92 15.94
C ILE A 29 6.65 -21.70 16.79
N ILE A 30 7.95 -21.40 16.65
CA ILE A 30 8.99 -22.06 17.46
C ILE A 30 8.76 -21.80 18.94
N HIS A 31 8.43 -20.57 19.33
CA HIS A 31 8.16 -20.23 20.72
C HIS A 31 6.99 -21.02 21.31
N PHE A 32 5.88 -21.14 20.57
CA PHE A 32 4.74 -21.94 21.02
C PHE A 32 5.05 -23.42 21.12
N HIS A 33 5.82 -23.96 20.18
CA HIS A 33 6.25 -25.35 20.20
C HIS A 33 7.19 -25.65 21.39
N CYS A 34 8.15 -24.76 21.68
CA CYS A 34 9.08 -24.91 22.81
C CYS A 34 8.41 -24.75 24.17
N THR A 35 7.34 -23.94 24.26
CA THR A 35 6.60 -23.71 25.52
C THR A 35 5.49 -24.73 25.75
N GLY A 36 5.24 -25.65 24.81
CA GLY A 36 4.20 -26.67 24.92
C GLY A 36 2.77 -26.11 24.88
N VAL A 37 2.60 -24.84 24.49
CA VAL A 37 1.30 -24.19 24.43
C VAL A 37 0.53 -24.67 23.20
N LYS A 38 -0.62 -25.31 23.40
CA LYS A 38 -1.53 -25.68 22.31
C LYS A 38 -2.17 -24.41 21.74
N VAL A 39 -1.70 -23.98 20.57
CA VAL A 39 -2.27 -22.86 19.83
C VAL A 39 -3.44 -23.32 18.98
N ARG A 40 -4.57 -22.60 19.04
CA ARG A 40 -5.72 -22.87 18.19
C ARG A 40 -5.37 -22.60 16.71
N PRO A 41 -5.79 -23.45 15.76
CA PRO A 41 -5.50 -23.26 14.32
C PRO A 41 -5.90 -21.88 13.77
N ILE A 42 -6.92 -21.26 14.37
CA ILE A 42 -7.40 -19.93 13.99
C ILE A 42 -6.34 -18.83 14.12
N HIS A 43 -5.36 -18.98 15.03
CA HIS A 43 -4.24 -18.04 15.13
C HIS A 43 -3.36 -18.09 13.88
N TYR A 44 -3.06 -19.28 13.37
CA TYR A 44 -2.29 -19.44 12.14
C TYR A 44 -3.05 -18.89 10.93
N LEU A 45 -4.37 -19.11 10.86
CA LEU A 45 -5.23 -18.51 9.85
C LEU A 45 -5.14 -16.97 9.86
N GLY A 46 -5.08 -16.36 11.05
CA GLY A 46 -4.87 -14.92 11.20
C GLY A 46 -3.59 -14.43 10.53
N TYR A 47 -2.48 -15.15 10.69
CA TYR A 47 -1.21 -14.82 10.02
C TYR A 47 -1.30 -14.90 8.49
N TYR A 48 -1.99 -15.91 7.95
CA TYR A 48 -2.23 -15.98 6.51
C TYR A 48 -3.10 -14.83 5.99
N ILE A 49 -4.14 -14.45 6.73
CA ILE A 49 -4.99 -13.29 6.40
C ILE A 49 -4.16 -12.00 6.36
N TYR A 50 -3.20 -11.84 7.28
CA TYR A 50 -2.31 -10.68 7.27
C TYR A 50 -1.38 -10.64 6.06
N ILE A 51 -0.80 -11.78 5.68
CA ILE A 51 -0.01 -11.89 4.44
C ILE A 51 -0.87 -11.54 3.24
N LEU A 52 -2.08 -12.08 3.14
CA LEU A 52 -3.02 -11.81 2.05
C LEU A 52 -3.35 -10.31 1.95
N ARG A 53 -3.60 -9.62 3.07
CA ARG A 53 -3.85 -8.17 3.09
C ARG A 53 -2.65 -7.37 2.59
N MET A 54 -1.43 -7.78 2.94
CA MET A 54 -0.21 -7.15 2.41
C MET A 54 -0.08 -7.36 0.88
N PHE A 55 -0.45 -8.52 0.36
CA PHE A 55 -0.50 -8.75 -1.08
C PHE A 55 -1.56 -7.90 -1.78
N ILE A 56 -2.77 -7.79 -1.22
CA ILE A 56 -3.85 -6.99 -1.82
C ILE A 56 -3.46 -5.51 -1.87
N SER A 57 -2.87 -4.97 -0.80
CA SER A 57 -2.35 -3.59 -0.81
C SER A 57 -1.26 -3.41 -1.87
N TYR A 58 -0.27 -4.30 -1.94
CA TYR A 58 0.77 -4.27 -2.97
C TYR A 58 0.21 -4.32 -4.40
N ILE A 59 -0.76 -5.22 -4.66
CA ILE A 59 -1.45 -5.36 -5.95
C ILE A 59 -2.20 -4.07 -6.29
N GLY A 60 -2.89 -3.46 -5.32
CA GLY A 60 -3.56 -2.18 -5.50
C GLY A 60 -2.58 -1.08 -5.95
N MET A 61 -1.44 -0.95 -5.28
CA MET A 61 -0.44 0.04 -5.65
C MET A 61 0.18 -0.25 -7.03
N SER A 62 0.49 -1.52 -7.32
CA SER A 62 1.05 -1.96 -8.60
C SER A 62 0.08 -1.69 -9.76
N HIS A 63 -1.20 -2.01 -9.60
CA HIS A 63 -2.22 -1.71 -10.59
C HIS A 63 -2.44 -0.21 -10.76
N SER A 64 -2.35 0.58 -9.69
CA SER A 64 -2.40 2.03 -9.82
C SER A 64 -1.27 2.55 -10.68
N PHE A 65 -0.04 2.09 -10.44
CA PHE A 65 1.14 2.51 -11.18
C PHE A 65 1.05 2.16 -12.67
N LEU A 66 0.56 0.95 -13.00
CA LEU A 66 0.42 0.50 -14.39
C LEU A 66 -0.72 1.20 -15.13
N THR A 67 -1.89 1.31 -14.49
CA THR A 67 -3.11 1.80 -15.16
C THR A 67 -3.31 3.31 -15.02
N ASN A 68 -2.51 3.98 -14.19
CA ASN A 68 -2.65 5.38 -13.80
C ASN A 68 -4.09 5.71 -13.34
N LYS A 69 -4.73 4.81 -12.60
CA LYS A 69 -6.07 5.03 -12.04
C LYS A 69 -5.98 5.29 -10.54
N PHE A 70 -6.68 6.34 -10.10
CA PHE A 70 -6.75 6.75 -8.69
C PHE A 70 -7.46 5.74 -7.78
N VAL A 71 -8.45 5.01 -8.32
CA VAL A 71 -9.25 4.02 -7.56
C VAL A 71 -8.36 2.97 -6.87
N TYR A 72 -7.30 2.51 -7.55
CA TYR A 72 -6.41 1.50 -6.97
C TYR A 72 -5.49 2.04 -5.88
N ILE A 73 -5.19 3.35 -5.88
CA ILE A 73 -4.49 4.02 -4.77
C ILE A 73 -5.38 4.03 -3.52
N MET A 74 -6.68 4.30 -3.70
CA MET A 74 -7.62 4.25 -2.57
C MET A 74 -7.72 2.84 -1.99
N ILE A 75 -7.75 1.81 -2.84
CA ILE A 75 -7.71 0.41 -2.40
C ILE A 75 -6.45 0.14 -1.58
N TYR A 76 -5.27 0.59 -2.03
CA TYR A 76 -4.03 0.50 -1.24
C TYR A 76 -4.19 1.11 0.16
N TYR A 77 -4.72 2.34 0.26
CA TYR A 77 -4.88 3.03 1.55
C TYR A 77 -5.89 2.34 2.47
N ILE A 78 -7.03 1.89 1.95
CA ILE A 78 -8.05 1.20 2.75
C ILE A 78 -7.44 -0.03 3.41
N PHE A 79 -6.79 -0.90 2.63
CA PHE A 79 -6.16 -2.09 3.17
C PHE A 79 -4.99 -1.77 4.10
N SER A 80 -4.18 -0.75 3.77
CA SER A 80 -3.04 -0.34 4.60
C SER A 80 -3.48 0.19 5.96
N ILE A 81 -4.53 1.02 6.02
CA ILE A 81 -5.07 1.57 7.28
C ILE A 81 -5.69 0.46 8.12
N ILE A 82 -6.52 -0.40 7.52
CA ILE A 82 -7.13 -1.52 8.27
C ILE A 82 -6.03 -2.42 8.84
N PHE A 83 -4.98 -2.69 8.06
CA PHE A 83 -3.85 -3.49 8.50
C PHE A 83 -3.05 -2.80 9.62
N PHE A 84 -2.89 -1.49 9.55
CA PHE A 84 -2.25 -0.68 10.58
C PHE A 84 -3.00 -0.73 11.91
N MET A 85 -4.33 -0.61 11.86
CA MET A 85 -5.18 -0.72 13.04
C MET A 85 -5.09 -2.11 13.65
N SER A 86 -5.18 -3.17 12.84
CA SER A 86 -5.11 -4.55 13.35
C SER A 86 -3.76 -4.88 14.00
N THR A 87 -2.66 -4.38 13.44
CA THR A 87 -1.30 -4.62 13.97
C THR A 87 -1.06 -3.82 15.26
N THR A 88 -1.60 -2.61 15.35
CA THR A 88 -1.53 -1.78 16.57
C THR A 88 -2.29 -2.44 17.73
N ILE A 89 -3.48 -3.01 17.47
CA ILE A 89 -4.27 -3.74 18.48
C ILE A 89 -3.52 -4.99 18.98
N LEU A 90 -2.77 -5.67 18.09
CA LEU A 90 -2.01 -6.87 18.44
C LEU A 90 -0.73 -6.59 19.22
N LEU A 91 -0.13 -5.40 19.05
CA LEU A 91 1.16 -5.04 19.64
C LEU A 91 1.35 -5.42 21.12
N PRO A 92 0.39 -5.19 22.05
CA PRO A 92 0.58 -5.58 23.45
C PRO A 92 0.55 -7.10 23.70
N PHE A 93 -0.06 -7.88 22.81
CA PHE A 93 -0.30 -9.31 23.01
C PHE A 93 0.77 -10.21 22.37
N VAL A 94 1.65 -9.65 21.55
CA VAL A 94 2.66 -10.41 20.82
C VAL A 94 3.80 -10.86 21.75
N LYS A 95 4.20 -12.13 21.64
CA LYS A 95 5.31 -12.70 22.43
C LYS A 95 6.67 -12.30 21.88
N ALA A 96 6.86 -12.40 20.56
CA ALA A 96 8.11 -12.04 19.88
C ALA A 96 8.19 -10.53 19.57
N LYS A 97 8.21 -9.70 20.62
CA LYS A 97 8.06 -8.23 20.55
C LYS A 97 9.07 -7.54 19.63
N ILE A 98 10.34 -7.90 19.68
CA ILE A 98 11.41 -7.23 18.91
C ILE A 98 11.14 -7.30 17.40
N TYR A 99 10.84 -8.50 16.89
CA TYR A 99 10.59 -8.71 15.47
C TYR A 99 9.27 -8.06 15.01
N PHE A 100 8.26 -8.05 15.88
CA PHE A 100 6.98 -7.41 15.59
C PHE A 100 7.09 -5.89 15.53
N VAL A 101 7.86 -5.28 16.44
CA VAL A 101 8.13 -3.84 16.43
C VAL A 101 8.94 -3.44 15.19
N PHE A 102 9.92 -4.25 14.80
CA PHE A 102 10.69 -3.99 13.57
C PHE A 102 9.80 -4.05 12.32
N PHE A 103 8.94 -5.06 12.25
CA PHE A 103 7.91 -5.18 11.22
C PHE A 103 6.98 -3.95 11.18
N TYR A 104 6.48 -3.52 12.35
CA TYR A 104 5.61 -2.36 12.47
C TYR A 104 6.29 -1.06 12.03
N GLY A 105 7.57 -0.89 12.35
CA GLY A 105 8.38 0.24 11.89
C GLY A 105 8.48 0.30 10.37
N ILE A 106 8.69 -0.84 9.71
CA ILE A 106 8.74 -0.88 8.23
C ILE A 106 7.38 -0.58 7.62
N GLN A 107 6.31 -1.05 8.24
CA GLN A 107 4.95 -0.73 7.81
C GLN A 107 4.67 0.78 7.89
N LEU A 108 5.12 1.45 8.95
CA LEU A 108 5.07 2.91 9.07
C LEU A 108 5.87 3.60 7.96
N VAL A 109 7.10 3.16 7.73
CA VAL A 109 7.98 3.72 6.69
C VAL A 109 7.33 3.60 5.31
N GLU A 110 6.74 2.44 4.97
CA GLU A 110 6.04 2.25 3.70
C GLU A 110 4.86 3.23 3.55
N TYR A 111 4.03 3.34 4.59
CA TYR A 111 2.85 4.20 4.57
C TYR A 111 3.25 5.68 4.36
N VAL A 112 4.22 6.17 5.14
CA VAL A 112 4.74 7.54 5.04
C VAL A 112 5.40 7.78 3.68
N PHE A 113 6.11 6.77 3.16
CA PHE A 113 6.72 6.85 1.83
C PHE A 113 5.67 7.01 0.73
N VAL A 114 4.60 6.21 0.73
CA VAL A 114 3.54 6.33 -0.29
C VAL A 114 2.77 7.65 -0.13
N TYR A 115 2.53 8.10 1.10
CA TYR A 115 1.87 9.38 1.38
C TYR A 115 2.67 10.58 0.88
N SER A 116 3.96 10.65 1.20
CA SER A 116 4.84 11.75 0.75
C SER A 116 5.00 11.82 -0.77
N ASN A 117 4.94 10.67 -1.45
CA ASN A 117 5.07 10.57 -2.90
C ASN A 117 3.72 10.50 -3.64
N LEU A 118 2.61 10.73 -2.94
CA LEU A 118 1.26 10.61 -3.52
C LEU A 118 1.06 11.50 -4.75
N LYS A 119 1.60 12.73 -4.72
CA LYS A 119 1.52 13.66 -5.86
C LYS A 119 2.11 13.06 -7.13
N ASP A 120 3.24 12.35 -7.02
CA ASP A 120 3.90 11.74 -8.18
C ASP A 120 3.13 10.53 -8.70
N PHE A 121 2.57 9.71 -7.81
CA PHE A 121 1.73 8.57 -8.18
C PHE A 121 0.39 9.00 -8.78
N CYS A 122 -0.17 10.14 -8.33
CA CYS A 122 -1.46 10.66 -8.80
C CYS A 122 -1.37 11.59 -10.01
N SER A 123 -0.24 12.27 -10.25
CA SER A 123 -0.08 13.28 -11.31
C SER A 123 -0.46 12.75 -12.69
N ARG A 124 -0.05 11.52 -13.01
CA ARG A 124 -0.39 10.85 -14.28
C ARG A 124 -1.86 10.48 -14.38
N ALA A 125 -2.49 10.10 -13.26
CA ALA A 125 -3.91 9.78 -13.22
C ALA A 125 -4.77 11.02 -13.48
N ILE A 126 -4.38 12.16 -12.89
CA ILE A 126 -5.02 13.45 -13.13
C ILE A 126 -4.84 13.87 -14.58
N PHE A 127 -3.62 13.77 -15.13
CA PHE A 127 -3.36 14.06 -16.54
C PHE A 127 -4.21 13.19 -17.47
N GLN A 128 -4.29 11.88 -17.23
CA GLN A 128 -5.05 10.98 -18.08
C GLN A 128 -6.56 11.27 -18.02
N LYS A 129 -7.09 11.60 -16.83
CA LYS A 129 -8.47 12.06 -16.64
C LYS A 129 -8.72 13.39 -17.37
N ASN A 130 -7.83 14.36 -17.21
CA ASN A 130 -7.94 15.68 -17.84
C ASN A 130 -7.78 15.60 -19.37
N SER A 131 -6.97 14.68 -19.90
CA SER A 131 -6.88 14.47 -21.35
C SER A 131 -8.20 13.95 -21.94
N LYS A 132 -8.87 13.03 -21.23
CA LYS A 132 -10.18 12.50 -21.63
C LYS A 132 -11.27 13.57 -21.58
N ILE A 133 -11.25 14.41 -20.55
CA ILE A 133 -12.16 15.57 -20.42
C ILE A 133 -11.87 16.61 -21.53
N GLY A 134 -10.60 16.87 -21.81
CA GLY A 134 -10.14 17.76 -22.88
C GLY A 134 -10.37 17.22 -24.30
N THR A 135 -10.74 15.96 -24.48
CA THR A 135 -11.22 15.41 -25.76
C THR A 135 -12.74 15.43 -25.87
N ASP A 136 -13.47 15.67 -24.78
CA ASP A 136 -14.93 15.59 -24.75
C ASP A 136 -15.56 16.86 -25.35
N LEU A 137 -16.09 16.74 -26.56
CA LEU A 137 -16.70 17.83 -27.33
C LEU A 137 -17.88 18.48 -26.59
N LYS A 138 -18.61 17.72 -25.77
CA LYS A 138 -19.73 18.25 -24.98
C LYS A 138 -19.26 19.19 -23.89
N ILE A 139 -18.15 18.86 -23.22
CA ILE A 139 -17.58 19.68 -22.15
C ILE A 139 -16.90 20.93 -22.72
N LYS A 140 -16.24 20.83 -23.89
CA LYS A 140 -15.72 22.00 -24.62
C LYS A 140 -16.79 23.01 -24.99
N LYS A 141 -17.95 22.51 -25.47
CA LYS A 141 -19.10 23.36 -25.79
C LYS A 141 -19.74 23.97 -24.53
N ALA A 142 -19.80 23.22 -23.43
CA ALA A 142 -20.38 23.69 -22.18
C ALA A 142 -19.51 24.73 -21.45
N LEU A 143 -18.18 24.61 -21.54
CA LEU A 143 -17.26 25.50 -20.83
C LEU A 143 -16.89 26.76 -21.63
N ASN A 144 -17.12 26.79 -22.95
CA ASN A 144 -16.86 27.94 -23.83
C ASN A 144 -15.43 28.52 -23.72
N VAL A 145 -14.45 27.70 -23.30
CA VAL A 145 -13.07 28.14 -23.08
C VAL A 145 -12.20 27.72 -24.26
N SER A 146 -11.39 28.67 -24.77
CA SER A 146 -10.45 28.42 -25.87
C SER A 146 -9.36 27.40 -25.47
N ILE A 147 -8.94 26.59 -26.44
CA ILE A 147 -7.93 25.51 -26.32
C ILE A 147 -6.63 25.98 -25.64
N LYS A 148 -6.30 27.27 -25.72
CA LYS A 148 -5.09 27.86 -25.14
C LYS A 148 -5.06 27.81 -23.60
N ILE A 149 -6.19 27.99 -22.92
CA ILE A 149 -6.22 28.12 -21.46
C ILE A 149 -5.99 26.76 -20.76
N ILE A 150 -6.40 25.66 -21.39
CA ILE A 150 -6.22 24.30 -20.86
C ILE A 150 -4.75 23.84 -20.91
N ARG A 151 -3.92 24.46 -21.76
CA ARG A 151 -2.49 24.12 -21.93
C ARG A 151 -1.53 25.03 -21.14
N LEU A 152 -2.02 26.07 -20.49
CA LEU A 152 -1.16 27.09 -19.85
C LEU A 152 -0.62 26.71 -18.47
N ASP A 153 -1.10 25.61 -17.87
CA ASP A 153 -0.56 25.04 -16.62
C ASP A 153 0.44 23.88 -16.85
N LEU A 154 1.18 23.93 -17.96
CA LEU A 154 2.30 23.03 -18.27
C LEU A 154 3.63 23.58 -17.75
#